data_AF-A1SZM3-F1
#
_entry.id   AF-A1SZM3-F1
#
_cell.length_a   1.000
_cell.length_b   1.000
_cell.length_c   1.000
_cell.angle_alpha   90.00
_cell.angle_beta   90.00
_cell.angle_gamma   90.00
#
_symmetry.space_group_name_H-M   'P 1'
#
loop_
_entity.id
_entity.type
_entity.pdbx_description
1 polymer ?
#
loop_
_entity_poly.entity_id
_entity_poly.type
_entity_poly.pdbx_seq_one_letter_code
_entity_poly.pdbx_strand_id
1 'polypeptide(L)'
;MKKHKGFVLIPILIITTISAMLAFSQLSDNRLQERVAGNQQKEISARLAAEKGIFKAFNDIKVQSDLGQTNDQIISALIDSGKVDLSARESYSFPSDNNGASPEATIITLVSKGEFSGATAYLKAVIKIIDGPSGLGKTVSYCSIYYYYPQQDTAVAALDSGYSEYCGEISPFKSYAAISGDYITIAANSTVNGDLAAQGYVTIGANSVVHNIYAGAAVTTGDGSIVENTFSGDATTIAANAIAQNIYAGAAITVGADGDVQAVYAGAAITLGANASTNGVLAEDANSDDYVEAGDIHNAGNMTDMMALIVDTQSALFALEPSPENGPLPTTMGTRMLAPGVWEGSALSITASSTITFDADVSTDNEDHVWVINLSDALTVGASTNFEIIGLDDTDTATIIWNVGAALTMGAGTSFRGTAFVVGPITAATSSVSCGNLYARGLISIGSIGVDSAGNAVTCENYDAVFTYLGALN
;
A
#
# COMPACT_ATOMS: atom_id res chain seq x y z
N MET A 1 4.72 -8.06 -73.26
CA MET A 1 4.61 -8.28 -71.80
C MET A 1 5.90 -7.80 -71.12
N LYS A 2 5.89 -6.62 -70.49
CA LYS A 2 7.05 -6.11 -69.71
C LYS A 2 7.05 -6.75 -68.31
N LYS A 3 8.18 -7.32 -67.92
CA LYS A 3 8.38 -8.02 -66.62
C LYS A 3 8.70 -6.99 -65.53
N HIS A 4 7.78 -6.78 -64.59
CA HIS A 4 8.03 -6.10 -63.32
C HIS A 4 8.57 -7.12 -62.31
N LYS A 5 9.91 -7.28 -62.22
CA LYS A 5 10.54 -8.18 -61.23
C LYS A 5 11.31 -7.47 -60.11
N GLY A 6 11.43 -6.14 -60.15
CA GLY A 6 12.14 -5.36 -59.11
C GLY A 6 11.26 -4.73 -58.03
N PHE A 7 9.96 -4.52 -58.30
CA PHE A 7 9.10 -3.72 -57.43
C PHE A 7 8.59 -4.48 -56.19
N VAL A 8 8.57 -5.82 -56.22
CA VAL A 8 8.10 -6.67 -55.11
C VAL A 8 9.19 -6.88 -54.04
N LEU A 9 10.47 -6.75 -54.41
CA LEU A 9 11.59 -6.97 -53.48
C LEU A 9 11.73 -5.84 -52.45
N ILE A 10 11.44 -4.60 -52.84
CA ILE A 10 11.55 -3.41 -51.99
C ILE A 10 10.59 -3.46 -50.78
N PRO A 11 9.27 -3.69 -50.96
CA PRO A 11 8.35 -3.76 -49.82
C PRO A 11 8.64 -4.95 -48.90
N ILE A 12 9.09 -6.10 -49.43
CA ILE A 12 9.48 -7.23 -48.60
C ILE A 12 10.68 -6.88 -47.72
N LEU A 13 11.70 -6.21 -48.30
CA LEU A 13 12.89 -5.81 -47.54
C LEU A 13 12.54 -4.81 -46.43
N ILE A 14 11.67 -3.84 -46.74
CA ILE A 14 11.18 -2.84 -45.78
C ILE A 14 10.41 -3.50 -44.64
N ILE A 15 9.49 -4.43 -44.95
CA ILE A 15 8.72 -5.16 -43.94
C ILE A 15 9.67 -5.98 -43.04
N THR A 16 10.64 -6.69 -43.61
CA THR A 16 11.61 -7.45 -42.81
C THR A 16 12.47 -6.57 -41.91
N THR A 17 12.87 -5.38 -42.37
CA THR A 17 13.63 -4.44 -41.53
C THR A 17 12.79 -3.84 -40.41
N ILE A 18 11.51 -3.52 -40.67
CA ILE A 18 10.60 -3.00 -39.64
C ILE A 18 10.31 -4.09 -38.60
N SER A 19 10.06 -5.33 -39.03
CA SER A 19 9.85 -6.46 -38.12
C SER A 19 11.10 -6.77 -37.28
N ALA A 20 12.30 -6.69 -37.88
CA ALA A 20 13.55 -6.87 -37.14
C ALA A 20 13.77 -5.75 -36.12
N MET A 21 13.54 -4.48 -36.50
CA MET A 21 13.64 -3.34 -35.58
C MET A 21 12.65 -3.45 -34.42
N LEU A 22 11.40 -3.87 -34.69
CA LEU A 22 10.39 -4.09 -33.66
C LEU A 22 10.82 -5.21 -32.69
N ALA A 23 11.34 -6.32 -33.22
CA ALA A 23 11.85 -7.42 -32.40
C ALA A 23 13.06 -7.00 -31.54
N PHE A 24 13.98 -6.21 -32.07
CA PHE A 24 15.12 -5.69 -31.29
C PHE A 24 14.71 -4.63 -30.26
N SER A 25 13.69 -3.81 -30.54
CA SER A 25 13.11 -2.90 -29.56
C SER A 25 12.53 -3.67 -28.39
N GLN A 26 11.71 -4.69 -28.66
CA GLN A 26 11.12 -5.53 -27.62
C GLN A 26 12.16 -6.28 -26.79
N LEU A 27 13.26 -6.75 -27.40
CA LEU A 27 14.37 -7.37 -26.66
C LEU A 27 15.13 -6.36 -25.77
N SER A 28 15.27 -5.12 -26.23
CA SER A 28 15.89 -4.04 -25.44
C SER A 28 15.02 -3.64 -24.26
N ASP A 29 13.71 -3.49 -24.49
CA ASP A 29 12.73 -3.13 -23.47
C ASP A 29 12.61 -4.25 -22.43
N ASN A 30 12.54 -5.51 -22.86
CA ASN A 30 12.57 -6.67 -21.96
C ASN A 30 13.84 -6.71 -21.11
N ARG A 31 15.01 -6.42 -21.67
CA ARG A 31 16.27 -6.38 -20.91
C ARG A 31 16.34 -5.22 -19.93
N LEU A 32 15.74 -4.07 -20.27
CA LEU A 32 15.62 -2.94 -19.35
C LEU A 32 14.64 -3.28 -18.23
N GLN A 33 13.51 -3.89 -18.55
CA GLN A 33 12.52 -4.34 -17.59
C GLN A 33 13.08 -5.44 -16.66
N GLU A 34 13.86 -6.38 -17.18
CA GLU A 34 14.57 -7.41 -16.39
C GLU A 34 15.63 -6.79 -15.47
N ARG A 35 16.31 -5.72 -15.91
CA ARG A 35 17.26 -4.97 -15.07
C ARG A 35 16.56 -4.10 -14.02
N VAL A 36 15.40 -3.52 -14.34
CA VAL A 36 14.58 -2.75 -13.41
C VAL A 36 13.97 -3.68 -12.37
N ALA A 37 13.34 -4.77 -12.79
CA ALA A 37 12.81 -5.81 -11.91
C ALA A 37 13.91 -6.43 -11.03
N GLY A 38 15.09 -6.72 -11.60
CA GLY A 38 16.23 -7.24 -10.83
C GLY A 38 16.81 -6.22 -9.84
N ASN A 39 16.77 -4.92 -10.14
CA ASN A 39 17.18 -3.88 -9.19
C ASN A 39 16.13 -3.65 -8.12
N GLN A 40 14.84 -3.67 -8.47
CA GLN A 40 13.72 -3.58 -7.54
C GLN A 40 13.68 -4.78 -6.60
N GLN A 41 13.91 -6.00 -7.11
CA GLN A 41 14.01 -7.20 -6.28
C GLN A 41 15.15 -7.09 -5.26
N LYS A 42 16.30 -6.51 -5.64
CA LYS A 42 17.40 -6.27 -4.70
C LYS A 42 17.02 -5.24 -3.63
N GLU A 43 16.32 -4.19 -4.03
CA GLU A 43 15.85 -3.15 -3.11
C GLU A 43 14.82 -3.71 -2.12
N ILE A 44 13.82 -4.46 -2.60
CA ILE A 44 12.82 -5.15 -1.75
C ILE A 44 13.50 -6.13 -0.81
N SER A 45 14.46 -6.92 -1.30
CA SER A 45 15.20 -7.85 -0.45
C SER A 45 16.03 -7.13 0.62
N ALA A 46 16.57 -5.95 0.31
CA ALA A 46 17.25 -5.12 1.29
C ALA A 46 16.27 -4.49 2.30
N ARG A 47 15.06 -4.09 1.86
CA ARG A 47 13.98 -3.62 2.76
C ARG A 47 13.51 -4.71 3.70
N LEU A 48 13.24 -5.90 3.19
CA LEU A 48 12.88 -7.07 3.98
C LEU A 48 13.96 -7.39 5.04
N ALA A 49 15.24 -7.28 4.66
CA ALA A 49 16.33 -7.44 5.61
C ALA A 49 16.36 -6.35 6.70
N ALA A 50 15.99 -5.10 6.36
CA ALA A 50 15.85 -4.02 7.33
C ALA A 50 14.63 -4.24 8.25
N GLU A 51 13.49 -4.68 7.73
CA GLU A 51 12.29 -5.03 8.50
C GLU A 51 12.57 -6.15 9.49
N LYS A 52 13.24 -7.23 9.07
CA LYS A 52 13.66 -8.33 9.95
C LYS A 52 14.45 -7.83 11.15
N GLY A 53 15.31 -6.82 10.96
CA GLY A 53 16.05 -6.22 12.08
C GLY A 53 15.17 -5.48 13.08
N ILE A 54 14.14 -4.78 12.61
CA ILE A 54 13.14 -4.13 13.49
C ILE A 54 12.29 -5.19 14.21
N PHE A 55 11.75 -6.19 13.50
CA PHE A 55 10.96 -7.27 14.10
C PHE A 55 11.74 -8.07 15.14
N LYS A 56 13.02 -8.32 14.90
CA LYS A 56 13.85 -8.99 15.91
C LYS A 56 14.08 -8.10 17.14
N ALA A 57 14.31 -6.80 16.97
CA ALA A 57 14.40 -5.89 18.10
C ALA A 57 13.12 -5.93 18.96
N PHE A 58 11.94 -6.00 18.32
CA PHE A 58 10.67 -6.21 19.02
C PHE A 58 10.60 -7.54 19.77
N ASN A 59 11.03 -8.64 19.14
CA ASN A 59 11.03 -9.94 19.81
C ASN A 59 11.98 -9.97 21.01
N ASP A 60 13.15 -9.32 20.92
CA ASP A 60 14.08 -9.21 22.03
C ASP A 60 13.50 -8.38 23.19
N ILE A 61 12.79 -7.28 22.88
CA ILE A 61 12.03 -6.48 23.87
C ILE A 61 10.97 -7.35 24.56
N LYS A 62 10.20 -8.13 23.79
CA LYS A 62 9.15 -9.02 24.30
C LYS A 62 9.70 -10.11 25.22
N VAL A 63 10.79 -10.78 24.82
CA VAL A 63 11.42 -11.84 25.64
C VAL A 63 11.94 -11.29 26.97
N GLN A 64 12.59 -10.12 26.97
CA GLN A 64 13.08 -9.52 28.23
C GLN A 64 11.93 -9.08 29.14
N SER A 65 10.81 -8.65 28.55
CA SER A 65 9.58 -8.36 29.28
C SER A 65 8.99 -9.60 29.94
N ASP A 66 8.87 -10.71 29.21
CA ASP A 66 8.33 -11.97 29.74
C ASP A 66 9.19 -12.51 30.89
N LEU A 67 10.46 -12.12 30.95
CA LEU A 67 11.38 -12.40 32.06
C LEU A 67 11.24 -11.45 33.27
N GLY A 68 10.29 -10.51 33.22
CA GLY A 68 9.92 -9.62 34.33
C GLY A 68 10.85 -8.41 34.53
N GLN A 69 11.61 -8.02 33.51
CA GLN A 69 12.43 -6.79 33.57
C GLN A 69 11.55 -5.54 33.47
N THR A 70 11.97 -4.46 34.14
CA THR A 70 11.31 -3.16 34.03
C THR A 70 11.63 -2.48 32.71
N ASN A 71 10.80 -1.53 32.28
CA ASN A 71 11.00 -0.78 31.04
C ASN A 71 12.36 -0.08 31.01
N ASP A 72 12.77 0.53 32.13
CA ASP A 72 14.10 1.13 32.29
C ASP A 72 15.25 0.12 32.14
N GLN A 73 15.07 -1.12 32.63
CA GLN A 73 16.09 -2.18 32.53
C GLN A 73 16.23 -2.68 31.09
N ILE A 74 15.11 -2.85 30.40
CA ILE A 74 15.07 -3.29 29.00
C ILE A 74 15.70 -2.21 28.11
N ILE A 75 15.31 -0.94 28.31
CA ILE A 75 15.86 0.20 27.55
C ILE A 75 17.36 0.35 27.81
N SER A 76 17.80 0.29 29.06
CA SER A 76 19.23 0.38 29.39
C SER A 76 20.02 -0.79 28.78
N ALA A 77 19.50 -2.03 28.86
CA ALA A 77 20.15 -3.18 28.25
C ALA A 77 20.24 -3.09 26.72
N LEU A 78 19.22 -2.52 26.07
CA LEU A 78 19.20 -2.34 24.62
C LEU A 78 20.13 -1.22 24.15
N ILE A 79 20.18 -0.10 24.88
CA ILE A 79 21.11 1.00 24.60
C ILE A 79 22.56 0.57 24.86
N ASP A 80 22.82 -0.15 25.96
CA ASP A 80 24.15 -0.68 26.29
C ASP A 80 24.62 -1.75 25.29
N SER A 81 23.69 -2.42 24.59
CA SER A 81 24.01 -3.39 23.53
C SER A 81 24.53 -2.73 22.23
N GLY A 82 24.26 -1.44 22.03
CA GLY A 82 24.72 -0.68 20.86
C GLY A 82 24.13 -1.20 19.54
N LYS A 83 25.01 -1.49 18.56
CA LYS A 83 24.63 -2.08 17.27
C LYS A 83 24.60 -3.60 17.40
N VAL A 84 23.44 -4.20 17.16
CA VAL A 84 23.26 -5.66 17.14
C VAL A 84 23.34 -6.13 15.69
N ASP A 85 24.42 -6.84 15.37
CA ASP A 85 24.62 -7.48 14.07
C ASP A 85 23.91 -8.84 14.04
N LEU A 86 22.98 -9.01 13.12
CA LEU A 86 22.22 -10.25 12.92
C LEU A 86 22.91 -11.20 11.94
N SER A 87 23.58 -10.60 10.95
CA SER A 87 24.46 -11.26 10.01
C SER A 87 25.45 -10.26 9.43
N ALA A 88 26.33 -10.66 8.51
CA ALA A 88 27.26 -9.75 7.84
C ALA A 88 26.57 -8.65 7.01
N ARG A 89 25.24 -8.73 6.84
CA ARG A 89 24.42 -7.88 5.95
C ARG A 89 23.18 -7.29 6.63
N GLU A 90 22.96 -7.59 7.90
CA GLU A 90 21.76 -7.22 8.65
C GLU A 90 22.20 -6.71 10.02
N SER A 91 21.75 -5.52 10.40
CA SER A 91 22.05 -4.97 11.71
C SER A 91 21.00 -3.96 12.12
N TYR A 92 20.69 -3.88 13.41
CA TYR A 92 19.96 -2.74 13.96
C TYR A 92 20.78 -2.05 15.04
N SER A 93 20.52 -0.77 15.23
CA SER A 93 21.15 0.06 16.23
C SER A 93 20.11 0.94 16.90
N PHE A 94 20.26 1.10 18.20
CA PHE A 94 19.56 2.12 18.97
C PHE A 94 20.37 3.42 18.89
N PRO A 95 19.78 4.56 18.53
CA PRO A 95 20.43 5.85 18.76
C PRO A 95 20.69 6.01 20.27
N SER A 96 21.76 6.71 20.62
CA SER A 96 22.18 6.97 22.01
C SER A 96 21.21 7.85 22.83
N ASP A 97 20.11 8.29 22.21
CA ASP A 97 19.35 9.44 22.66
C ASP A 97 17.97 8.96 23.12
N ASN A 98 17.80 8.87 24.45
CA ASN A 98 16.52 8.71 25.11
C ASN A 98 15.65 9.94 24.83
N ASN A 99 14.97 9.97 23.68
CA ASN A 99 14.08 11.06 23.32
C ASN A 99 12.78 11.00 24.13
N GLY A 100 12.84 11.57 25.33
CA GLY A 100 11.69 12.04 26.10
C GLY A 100 10.96 10.96 26.89
N ALA A 101 11.28 10.86 28.18
CA ALA A 101 10.37 10.24 29.15
C ALA A 101 9.17 11.18 29.35
N SER A 102 7.96 10.73 29.00
CA SER A 102 6.72 11.29 29.55
C SER A 102 6.40 10.54 30.85
N PRO A 103 5.80 11.17 31.88
CA PRO A 103 5.42 10.48 33.11
C PRO A 103 4.44 9.30 32.93
N GLU A 104 3.88 9.12 31.73
CA GLU A 104 2.90 8.06 31.41
C GLU A 104 3.36 7.10 30.28
N ALA A 105 4.47 7.41 29.59
CA ALA A 105 4.95 6.61 28.47
C ALA A 105 6.43 6.86 28.12
N THR A 106 7.10 5.82 27.63
CA THR A 106 8.48 5.88 27.12
C THR A 106 8.51 5.78 25.60
N ILE A 107 9.26 6.64 24.92
CA ILE A 107 9.42 6.63 23.45
C ILE A 107 10.82 6.11 23.08
N ILE A 108 10.89 5.12 22.19
CA ILE A 108 12.14 4.52 21.70
C ILE A 108 12.23 4.68 20.19
N THR A 109 13.39 5.08 19.69
CA THR A 109 13.69 5.09 18.25
C THR A 109 14.59 3.92 17.91
N LEU A 110 14.24 3.14 16.87
CA LEU A 110 15.04 2.07 16.31
C LEU A 110 15.50 2.43 14.91
N VAL A 111 16.72 2.04 14.55
CA VAL A 111 17.19 2.10 13.16
C VAL A 111 17.74 0.73 12.77
N SER A 112 17.16 0.12 11.75
CA SER A 112 17.63 -1.13 11.15
C SER A 112 18.21 -0.88 9.76
N LYS A 113 19.22 -1.67 9.39
CA LYS A 113 19.88 -1.67 8.10
C LYS A 113 19.81 -3.06 7.50
N GLY A 114 19.32 -3.14 6.26
CA GLY A 114 19.36 -4.34 5.45
C GLY A 114 20.22 -4.13 4.20
N GLU A 115 21.06 -5.11 3.87
CA GLU A 115 21.86 -5.12 2.65
C GLU A 115 21.61 -6.38 1.82
N PHE A 116 21.32 -6.21 0.54
CA PHE A 116 21.16 -7.33 -0.37
C PHE A 116 21.77 -7.04 -1.75
N SER A 117 22.78 -7.83 -2.13
CA SER A 117 23.41 -7.78 -3.48
C SER A 117 23.82 -6.38 -3.96
N GLY A 118 24.31 -5.54 -3.05
CA GLY A 118 24.77 -4.16 -3.32
C GLY A 118 23.72 -3.07 -3.12
N ALA A 119 22.45 -3.44 -2.84
CA ALA A 119 21.42 -2.53 -2.38
C ALA A 119 21.44 -2.43 -0.85
N THR A 120 21.16 -1.24 -0.32
CA THR A 120 21.09 -0.98 1.11
C THR A 120 19.79 -0.23 1.42
N ALA A 121 19.03 -0.73 2.38
CA ALA A 121 17.83 -0.07 2.89
C ALA A 121 18.01 0.21 4.38
N TYR A 122 17.48 1.35 4.84
CA TYR A 122 17.37 1.66 6.25
C TYR A 122 15.90 1.82 6.63
N LEU A 123 15.55 1.27 7.78
CA LEU A 123 14.23 1.35 8.35
C LEU A 123 14.33 1.98 9.73
N LYS A 124 13.67 3.11 9.94
CA LYS A 124 13.57 3.76 11.25
C LYS A 124 12.17 3.55 11.81
N ALA A 125 12.07 3.03 13.02
CA ALA A 125 10.80 2.83 13.72
C ALA A 125 10.78 3.67 15.02
N VAL A 126 9.66 4.34 15.30
CA VAL A 126 9.43 5.04 16.57
C VAL A 126 8.35 4.31 17.34
N ILE A 127 8.68 3.88 18.54
CA ILE A 127 7.85 3.06 19.41
C ILE A 127 7.45 3.90 20.62
N LYS A 128 6.16 3.93 20.96
CA LYS A 128 5.69 4.47 22.24
C LYS A 128 5.23 3.32 23.11
N ILE A 129 5.66 3.34 24.37
CA ILE A 129 5.39 2.31 25.37
C ILE A 129 4.64 2.96 26.51
N ILE A 130 3.49 2.41 26.91
CA ILE A 130 2.70 2.90 28.04
C ILE A 130 3.03 2.05 29.27
N ASP A 131 3.33 2.68 30.40
CA ASP A 131 3.72 1.97 31.63
C ASP A 131 2.53 1.25 32.27
N GLY A 132 2.63 -0.07 32.42
CA GLY A 132 1.73 -0.91 33.20
C GLY A 132 2.46 -1.60 34.37
N PRO A 133 1.80 -1.93 35.49
CA PRO A 133 2.42 -2.45 36.73
C PRO A 133 2.96 -3.89 36.63
N SER A 134 3.38 -4.36 35.45
CA SER A 134 3.83 -5.74 35.21
C SER A 134 4.94 -5.88 34.17
N GLY A 135 5.62 -4.80 33.78
CA GLY A 135 6.58 -4.84 32.67
C GLY A 135 5.89 -4.90 31.30
N LEU A 136 6.69 -4.85 30.23
CA LEU A 136 6.40 -4.71 28.78
C LEU A 136 5.48 -5.81 28.16
N GLY A 137 4.38 -6.17 28.81
CA GLY A 137 3.69 -7.45 28.54
C GLY A 137 2.34 -7.38 27.82
N LYS A 138 1.80 -6.21 27.44
CA LYS A 138 0.42 -6.20 26.89
C LYS A 138 0.12 -5.33 25.67
N THR A 139 0.88 -4.28 25.37
CA THR A 139 0.65 -3.52 24.14
C THR A 139 1.90 -2.73 23.79
N VAL A 140 2.58 -3.09 22.71
CA VAL A 140 3.58 -2.24 22.07
C VAL A 140 2.90 -1.63 20.87
N SER A 141 2.77 -0.30 20.83
CA SER A 141 2.18 0.41 19.69
C SER A 141 3.31 1.12 18.92
N TYR A 142 3.32 0.95 17.60
CA TYR A 142 4.16 1.76 16.72
C TYR A 142 3.51 3.14 16.54
N CYS A 143 4.29 4.23 16.63
CA CYS A 143 3.76 5.57 16.33
C CYS A 143 4.21 6.07 14.95
N SER A 144 5.26 5.48 14.35
CA SER A 144 5.61 5.68 12.93
C SER A 144 6.73 4.73 12.46
N ILE A 145 6.69 4.36 11.18
CA ILE A 145 7.72 3.57 10.49
C ILE A 145 8.11 4.33 9.21
N TYR A 146 9.38 4.68 9.05
CA TYR A 146 9.89 5.38 7.87
C TYR A 146 11.04 4.61 7.23
N TYR A 147 10.94 4.38 5.92
CA TYR A 147 12.06 3.93 5.09
C TYR A 147 12.88 5.14 4.65
N TYR A 148 14.20 5.06 4.76
CA TYR A 148 15.10 6.13 4.31
C TYR A 148 16.28 5.59 3.49
N TYR A 149 16.64 6.35 2.45
CA TYR A 149 17.81 6.12 1.61
C TYR A 149 18.78 7.30 1.77
N PRO A 150 19.96 7.11 2.39
CA PRO A 150 20.94 8.18 2.48
C PRO A 150 21.47 8.51 1.07
N GLN A 151 21.26 9.76 0.62
CA GLN A 151 21.96 10.28 -0.55
C GLN A 151 23.41 10.66 -0.24
N GLN A 152 23.84 10.67 1.04
CA GLN A 152 25.23 10.85 1.44
C GLN A 152 25.62 9.92 2.59
N ASP A 153 26.76 9.27 2.40
CA ASP A 153 27.47 8.48 3.40
C ASP A 153 27.90 9.41 4.56
N THR A 154 27.70 8.99 5.80
CA THR A 154 28.19 9.61 7.05
C THR A 154 27.39 10.78 7.67
N ALA A 155 26.10 10.58 7.96
CA ALA A 155 25.48 10.94 9.24
C ALA A 155 23.97 10.69 9.13
N VAL A 156 23.42 9.90 10.05
CA VAL A 156 21.99 9.98 10.37
C VAL A 156 21.82 11.35 11.02
N ALA A 157 21.60 12.40 10.22
CA ALA A 157 21.24 13.70 10.76
C ALA A 157 20.00 13.48 11.62
N ALA A 158 20.07 13.87 12.89
CA ALA A 158 18.91 13.92 13.76
C ALA A 158 17.85 14.74 13.01
N LEU A 159 16.78 14.06 12.59
CA LEU A 159 15.58 14.72 12.11
C LEU A 159 15.13 15.64 13.25
N ASP A 160 15.02 16.93 12.92
CA ASP A 160 14.74 18.01 13.84
C ASP A 160 13.45 17.73 14.62
N SER A 161 13.40 18.23 15.85
CA SER A 161 12.42 17.90 16.89
C SER A 161 11.03 18.48 16.62
N GLY A 162 10.36 18.02 15.57
CA GLY A 162 8.99 18.39 15.19
C GLY A 162 7.90 17.40 15.64
N TYR A 163 8.21 16.43 16.51
CA TYR A 163 7.20 15.49 17.01
C TYR A 163 6.51 16.05 18.26
N SER A 164 5.51 16.90 18.08
CA SER A 164 4.42 17.00 19.04
C SER A 164 3.20 16.26 18.51
N GLU A 165 2.76 15.24 19.27
CA GLU A 165 1.37 14.78 19.28
C GLU A 165 0.86 13.96 18.08
N TYR A 166 1.45 12.79 17.82
CA TYR A 166 0.77 11.76 17.01
C TYR A 166 1.04 10.35 17.56
N CYS A 167 0.30 10.01 18.62
CA CYS A 167 -0.05 8.62 18.92
C CYS A 167 -1.56 8.59 19.19
N GLY A 168 -2.33 9.04 18.21
CA GLY A 168 -3.76 8.73 18.10
C GLY A 168 -3.94 7.30 17.56
N GLU A 169 -5.15 6.77 17.70
CA GLU A 169 -5.53 5.49 17.09
C GLU A 169 -5.11 5.47 15.61
N ILE A 170 -4.32 4.49 15.21
CA ILE A 170 -4.00 4.30 13.80
C ILE A 170 -5.32 3.95 13.13
N SER A 171 -5.77 4.80 12.20
CA SER A 171 -6.98 4.50 11.45
C SER A 171 -6.83 3.12 10.84
N PRO A 172 -7.80 2.21 11.06
CA PRO A 172 -7.69 0.84 10.60
C PRO A 172 -7.68 0.76 9.06
N PHE A 173 -8.04 1.84 8.38
CA PHE A 173 -7.96 1.98 6.93
C PHE A 173 -6.53 2.15 6.38
N LYS A 174 -5.60 2.66 7.19
CA LYS A 174 -4.34 3.26 6.72
C LYS A 174 -3.42 2.29 5.96
N SER A 175 -3.36 1.03 6.40
CA SER A 175 -2.52 0.00 5.78
C SER A 175 -3.09 -0.52 4.46
N TYR A 176 -4.41 -0.39 4.24
CA TYR A 176 -5.10 -0.96 3.09
C TYR A 176 -5.14 0.00 1.92
N ALA A 177 -4.50 -0.38 0.83
CA ALA A 177 -4.62 0.28 -0.47
C ALA A 177 -6.05 0.09 -1.03
N ALA A 178 -6.63 -1.10 -0.84
CA ALA A 178 -8.01 -1.35 -1.23
C ALA A 178 -8.74 -2.36 -0.34
N ILE A 179 -10.03 -2.10 -0.08
CA ILE A 179 -10.94 -2.97 0.66
C ILE A 179 -12.24 -3.11 -0.13
N SER A 180 -12.70 -4.36 -0.32
CA SER A 180 -13.85 -4.71 -1.16
C SER A 180 -14.85 -5.59 -0.42
N GLY A 181 -16.13 -5.20 -0.46
CA GLY A 181 -17.25 -6.03 -0.01
C GLY A 181 -17.58 -7.21 -0.93
N ASP A 182 -16.97 -7.29 -2.12
CA ASP A 182 -17.07 -8.43 -3.03
C ASP A 182 -15.66 -8.97 -3.34
N TYR A 183 -15.13 -8.75 -4.55
CA TYR A 183 -13.80 -9.23 -4.95
C TYR A 183 -12.89 -8.11 -5.47
N ILE A 184 -11.58 -8.35 -5.43
CA ILE A 184 -10.56 -7.45 -5.99
C ILE A 184 -9.88 -8.12 -7.20
N THR A 185 -9.74 -7.37 -8.29
CA THR A 185 -8.90 -7.74 -9.44
C THR A 185 -7.87 -6.65 -9.72
N ILE A 186 -6.59 -7.01 -9.69
CA ILE A 186 -5.47 -6.14 -10.04
C ILE A 186 -4.92 -6.56 -11.40
N ALA A 187 -4.64 -5.60 -12.29
CA ALA A 187 -4.05 -5.89 -13.59
C ALA A 187 -2.64 -6.51 -13.48
N ALA A 188 -2.11 -6.97 -14.61
CA ALA A 188 -0.72 -7.41 -14.69
C ALA A 188 0.24 -6.21 -14.71
N ASN A 189 1.50 -6.45 -14.36
CA ASN A 189 2.57 -5.46 -14.27
C ASN A 189 2.17 -4.28 -13.38
N SER A 190 1.52 -4.58 -12.26
CA SER A 190 0.91 -3.58 -11.40
C SER A 190 1.56 -3.54 -10.03
N THR A 191 1.65 -2.35 -9.45
CA THR A 191 2.13 -2.16 -8.08
C THR A 191 0.99 -1.67 -7.21
N VAL A 192 0.85 -2.29 -6.04
CA VAL A 192 -0.07 -1.85 -4.99
C VAL A 192 0.77 -1.52 -3.76
N ASN A 193 0.83 -0.23 -3.43
CA ASN A 193 1.53 0.25 -2.25
C ASN A 193 0.61 0.18 -1.01
N GLY A 194 0.41 -1.04 -0.50
CA GLY A 194 -0.45 -1.32 0.65
C GLY A 194 -1.13 -2.67 0.55
N ASP A 195 -1.98 -2.94 1.52
CA ASP A 195 -2.68 -4.22 1.67
C ASP A 195 -3.98 -4.27 0.85
N LEU A 196 -4.39 -5.48 0.51
CA LEU A 196 -5.65 -5.76 -0.17
C LEU A 196 -6.55 -6.62 0.72
N ALA A 197 -7.83 -6.26 0.85
CA ALA A 197 -8.80 -7.08 1.56
C ALA A 197 -10.12 -7.22 0.79
N ALA A 198 -10.62 -8.45 0.66
CA ALA A 198 -11.90 -8.72 0.02
C ALA A 198 -12.72 -9.76 0.79
N GLN A 199 -14.04 -9.56 0.88
CA GLN A 199 -14.93 -10.59 1.46
C GLN A 199 -15.00 -11.86 0.58
N GLY A 200 -14.91 -11.68 -0.74
CA GLY A 200 -14.86 -12.73 -1.73
C GLY A 200 -13.42 -13.15 -2.02
N TYR A 201 -12.99 -12.96 -3.26
CA TYR A 201 -11.67 -13.38 -3.73
C TYR A 201 -10.78 -12.18 -4.11
N VAL A 202 -9.47 -12.41 -4.13
CA VAL A 202 -8.49 -11.47 -4.67
C VAL A 202 -7.74 -12.14 -5.81
N THR A 203 -7.67 -11.47 -6.96
CA THR A 203 -6.85 -11.92 -8.10
C THR A 203 -5.90 -10.82 -8.51
N ILE A 204 -4.60 -11.12 -8.58
CA ILE A 204 -3.58 -10.20 -9.06
C ILE A 204 -2.95 -10.72 -10.35
N GLY A 205 -2.68 -9.81 -11.29
CA GLY A 205 -2.06 -10.17 -12.56
C GLY A 205 -0.60 -10.60 -12.44
N ALA A 206 -0.03 -11.03 -13.56
CA ALA A 206 1.38 -11.42 -13.66
C ALA A 206 2.31 -10.23 -13.37
N ASN A 207 3.48 -10.48 -12.79
CA ASN A 207 4.48 -9.48 -12.41
C ASN A 207 3.94 -8.35 -11.53
N SER A 208 2.88 -8.60 -10.77
CA SER A 208 2.31 -7.62 -9.86
C SER A 208 2.93 -7.74 -8.46
N VAL A 209 3.07 -6.61 -7.78
CA VAL A 209 3.65 -6.51 -6.44
C VAL A 209 2.60 -5.96 -5.48
N VAL A 210 2.35 -6.69 -4.40
CA VAL A 210 1.41 -6.35 -3.34
C VAL A 210 2.05 -6.67 -1.99
N HIS A 211 1.69 -5.94 -0.93
CA HIS A 211 2.06 -6.31 0.44
C HIS A 211 1.21 -7.50 0.91
N ASN A 212 0.28 -7.29 1.84
CA ASN A 212 -0.56 -8.35 2.36
C ASN A 212 -1.86 -8.48 1.58
N ILE A 213 -2.40 -9.69 1.54
CA ILE A 213 -3.69 -10.00 0.93
C ILE A 213 -4.53 -10.77 1.92
N TYR A 214 -5.74 -10.26 2.16
CA TYR A 214 -6.84 -10.98 2.77
C TYR A 214 -7.95 -11.26 1.75
N ALA A 215 -8.45 -12.50 1.73
CA ALA A 215 -9.63 -12.88 0.98
C ALA A 215 -10.50 -13.85 1.79
N GLY A 216 -11.79 -13.54 1.94
CA GLY A 216 -12.70 -14.45 2.63
C GLY A 216 -12.89 -15.80 1.92
N ALA A 217 -12.69 -15.85 0.61
CA ALA A 217 -12.72 -17.08 -0.18
C ALA A 217 -11.31 -17.46 -0.68
N ALA A 218 -10.86 -16.89 -1.79
CA ALA A 218 -9.67 -17.38 -2.48
C ALA A 218 -8.72 -16.26 -2.91
N VAL A 219 -7.43 -16.59 -2.97
CA VAL A 219 -6.40 -15.73 -3.56
C VAL A 219 -5.81 -16.41 -4.79
N THR A 220 -5.69 -15.68 -5.89
CA THR A 220 -5.00 -16.12 -7.11
C THR A 220 -3.98 -15.08 -7.54
N THR A 221 -2.72 -15.46 -7.67
CA THR A 221 -1.69 -14.56 -8.17
C THR A 221 -1.23 -14.96 -9.57
N GLY A 222 -0.75 -14.00 -10.35
CA GLY A 222 -0.21 -14.21 -11.68
C GLY A 222 1.27 -14.62 -11.67
N ASP A 223 1.74 -15.08 -12.83
CA ASP A 223 3.14 -15.51 -13.02
C ASP A 223 4.12 -14.40 -12.62
N GLY A 224 5.16 -14.74 -11.84
CA GLY A 224 6.16 -13.77 -11.40
C GLY A 224 5.66 -12.70 -10.41
N SER A 225 4.46 -12.84 -9.84
CA SER A 225 3.96 -11.91 -8.83
C SER A 225 4.75 -12.00 -7.52
N ILE A 226 4.79 -10.92 -6.76
CA ILE A 226 5.37 -10.86 -5.42
C ILE A 226 4.29 -10.43 -4.43
N VAL A 227 4.08 -11.24 -3.39
CA VAL A 227 3.17 -10.95 -2.29
C VAL A 227 3.91 -11.19 -0.97
N GLU A 228 3.57 -10.44 0.07
CA GLU A 228 4.11 -10.70 1.41
C GLU A 228 3.31 -11.82 2.08
N ASN A 229 2.25 -11.47 2.81
CA ASN A 229 1.41 -12.43 3.49
C ASN A 229 0.08 -12.62 2.76
N THR A 230 -0.41 -13.85 2.72
CA THR A 230 -1.72 -14.17 2.15
C THR A 230 -2.56 -14.92 3.16
N PHE A 231 -3.76 -14.41 3.42
CA PHE A 231 -4.78 -15.05 4.26
C PHE A 231 -6.03 -15.30 3.42
N SER A 232 -6.36 -16.56 3.23
CA SER A 232 -7.53 -16.99 2.46
C SER A 232 -8.42 -17.94 3.26
N GLY A 233 -9.73 -17.72 3.23
CA GLY A 233 -10.68 -18.59 3.92
C GLY A 233 -10.83 -19.98 3.29
N ASP A 234 -10.51 -20.14 2.00
CA ASP A 234 -10.62 -21.38 1.24
C ASP A 234 -9.28 -21.73 0.56
N ALA A 235 -9.02 -21.22 -0.64
CA ALA A 235 -7.86 -21.64 -1.42
C ALA A 235 -6.92 -20.49 -1.81
N THR A 236 -5.61 -20.73 -1.74
CA THR A 236 -4.60 -19.85 -2.33
C THR A 236 -3.90 -20.54 -3.49
N THR A 237 -3.88 -19.90 -4.65
CA THR A 237 -3.09 -20.30 -5.81
C THR A 237 -2.10 -19.21 -6.15
N ILE A 238 -0.82 -19.54 -6.10
CA ILE A 238 0.28 -18.69 -6.57
C ILE A 238 0.77 -19.30 -7.87
N ALA A 239 0.86 -18.50 -8.94
CA ALA A 239 1.28 -19.01 -10.24
C ALA A 239 2.78 -19.35 -10.29
N ALA A 240 3.25 -19.72 -11.49
CA ALA A 240 4.66 -20.03 -11.69
C ALA A 240 5.55 -18.80 -11.39
N ASN A 241 6.79 -19.06 -10.95
CA ASN A 241 7.79 -18.03 -10.63
C ASN A 241 7.36 -16.99 -9.58
N ALA A 242 6.19 -17.15 -8.95
CA ALA A 242 5.66 -16.22 -7.97
C ALA A 242 6.35 -16.42 -6.62
N ILE A 243 6.49 -15.33 -5.87
CA ILE A 243 7.09 -15.32 -4.53
C ILE A 243 6.03 -14.88 -3.52
N ALA A 244 5.92 -15.64 -2.43
CA ALA A 244 5.14 -15.26 -1.26
C ALA A 244 5.96 -15.43 0.02
N GLN A 245 5.80 -14.56 1.02
CA GLN A 245 6.39 -14.83 2.33
C GLN A 245 5.57 -15.92 3.04
N ASN A 246 4.36 -15.60 3.46
CA ASN A 246 3.54 -16.52 4.25
C ASN A 246 2.17 -16.73 3.61
N ILE A 247 1.66 -17.96 3.66
CA ILE A 247 0.33 -18.28 3.14
C ILE A 247 -0.45 -19.10 4.15
N TYR A 248 -1.59 -18.55 4.54
CA TYR A 248 -2.64 -19.24 5.25
C TYR A 248 -3.83 -19.48 4.32
N ALA A 249 -4.25 -20.74 4.18
CA ALA A 249 -5.45 -21.12 3.46
C ALA A 249 -6.31 -22.08 4.28
N GLY A 250 -7.61 -21.78 4.42
CA GLY A 250 -8.53 -22.64 5.16
C GLY A 250 -8.70 -24.04 4.56
N ALA A 251 -8.44 -24.20 3.25
CA ALA A 251 -8.51 -25.48 2.55
C ALA A 251 -7.20 -25.82 1.84
N ALA A 252 -6.88 -25.19 0.71
CA ALA A 252 -5.81 -25.69 -0.16
C ALA A 252 -4.84 -24.60 -0.63
N ILE A 253 -3.56 -24.97 -0.71
CA ILE A 253 -2.52 -24.14 -1.32
C ILE A 253 -2.03 -24.84 -2.58
N THR A 254 -1.95 -24.10 -3.68
CA THR A 254 -1.26 -24.53 -4.91
C THR A 254 -0.15 -23.54 -5.24
N VAL A 255 1.08 -24.04 -5.27
CA VAL A 255 2.27 -23.27 -5.68
C VAL A 255 2.63 -23.69 -7.10
N GLY A 256 2.65 -22.75 -8.04
CA GLY A 256 3.03 -22.97 -9.42
C GLY A 256 4.49 -23.41 -9.57
N ALA A 257 4.88 -23.82 -10.78
CA ALA A 257 6.26 -24.24 -11.06
C ALA A 257 7.26 -23.11 -10.73
N ASP A 258 8.39 -23.47 -10.13
CA ASP A 258 9.44 -22.54 -9.70
C ASP A 258 8.95 -21.43 -8.74
N GLY A 259 7.76 -21.57 -8.14
CA GLY A 259 7.26 -20.66 -7.11
C GLY A 259 7.94 -20.89 -5.76
N ASP A 260 8.19 -19.81 -5.03
CA ASP A 260 8.89 -19.86 -3.73
C ASP A 260 8.04 -19.24 -2.62
N VAL A 261 7.81 -20.01 -1.57
CA VAL A 261 7.04 -19.58 -0.40
C VAL A 261 7.86 -19.81 0.86
N GLN A 262 7.94 -18.80 1.73
CA GLN A 262 8.68 -18.97 2.98
C GLN A 262 7.95 -19.92 3.93
N ALA A 263 6.68 -19.68 4.28
CA ALA A 263 5.93 -20.58 5.15
C ALA A 263 4.45 -20.74 4.76
N VAL A 264 3.89 -21.91 5.05
CA VAL A 264 2.52 -22.27 4.64
C VAL A 264 1.72 -22.94 5.75
N TYR A 265 0.41 -22.70 5.75
CA TYR A 265 -0.60 -23.51 6.41
C TYR A 265 -1.79 -23.72 5.45
N ALA A 266 -2.20 -24.98 5.27
CA ALA A 266 -3.39 -25.34 4.51
C ALA A 266 -4.23 -26.34 5.32
N GLY A 267 -5.53 -26.07 5.49
CA GLY A 267 -6.42 -26.96 6.25
C GLY A 267 -6.65 -28.34 5.62
N ALA A 268 -6.35 -28.51 4.32
CA ALA A 268 -6.55 -29.76 3.58
C ALA A 268 -5.30 -30.21 2.82
N ALA A 269 -4.80 -29.43 1.85
CA ALA A 269 -3.74 -29.90 0.96
C ALA A 269 -2.80 -28.79 0.47
N ILE A 270 -1.53 -29.15 0.29
CA ILE A 270 -0.52 -28.30 -0.35
C ILE A 270 -0.04 -29.03 -1.61
N THR A 271 -0.20 -28.39 -2.76
CA THR A 271 0.26 -28.88 -4.07
C THR A 271 1.42 -28.03 -4.55
N LEU A 272 2.56 -28.66 -4.82
CA LEU A 272 3.76 -28.01 -5.33
C LEU A 272 3.95 -28.34 -6.81
N GLY A 273 4.14 -27.32 -7.63
CA GLY A 273 4.58 -27.44 -9.01
C GLY A 273 6.02 -27.94 -9.10
N ALA A 274 6.48 -28.16 -10.33
CA ALA A 274 7.87 -28.55 -10.57
C ALA A 274 8.83 -27.49 -9.98
N ASN A 275 9.82 -27.93 -9.20
CA ASN A 275 10.80 -27.08 -8.50
C ASN A 275 10.23 -26.04 -7.52
N ALA A 276 8.94 -26.06 -7.21
CA ALA A 276 8.36 -25.16 -6.22
C ALA A 276 8.86 -25.50 -4.81
N SER A 277 9.03 -24.49 -3.97
CA SER A 277 9.51 -24.64 -2.59
C SER A 277 8.60 -23.99 -1.56
N THR A 278 8.51 -24.65 -0.39
CA THR A 278 7.97 -24.09 0.84
C THR A 278 8.96 -24.40 1.96
N ASN A 279 9.47 -23.38 2.67
CA ASN A 279 10.58 -23.55 3.61
C ASN A 279 10.16 -23.72 5.09
N GLY A 280 8.90 -23.41 5.42
CA GLY A 280 8.37 -23.35 6.77
C GLY A 280 6.91 -23.72 6.86
N VAL A 281 6.44 -23.91 8.08
CA VAL A 281 5.05 -24.25 8.41
C VAL A 281 4.52 -23.18 9.36
N LEU A 282 3.37 -22.60 9.03
CA LEU A 282 2.65 -21.69 9.93
C LEU A 282 1.82 -22.49 10.93
N ALA A 283 1.51 -21.87 12.08
CA ALA A 283 0.58 -22.44 13.03
C ALA A 283 -0.86 -22.44 12.47
N GLU A 284 -1.69 -23.37 12.93
CA GLU A 284 -3.11 -23.48 12.53
C GLU A 284 -3.93 -22.25 12.89
N ASP A 285 -3.52 -21.55 13.95
CA ASP A 285 -4.11 -20.34 14.48
C ASP A 285 -3.39 -19.06 14.00
N ALA A 286 -2.55 -19.13 12.97
CA ALA A 286 -1.83 -17.96 12.45
C ALA A 286 -2.74 -16.85 11.88
N ASN A 287 -4.05 -17.12 11.69
CA ASN A 287 -5.08 -16.16 11.33
C ASN A 287 -6.00 -15.75 12.49
N SER A 288 -5.68 -16.17 13.73
CA SER A 288 -6.43 -15.85 14.95
C SER A 288 -6.28 -14.38 15.33
N ASP A 289 -7.30 -13.85 16.01
CA ASP A 289 -7.29 -12.50 16.61
C ASP A 289 -6.18 -12.31 17.65
N ASP A 290 -5.62 -13.41 18.19
CA ASP A 290 -4.48 -13.36 19.11
C ASP A 290 -3.20 -12.77 18.47
N TYR A 291 -3.16 -12.70 17.14
CA TYR A 291 -2.06 -12.15 16.34
C TYR A 291 -2.42 -10.83 15.64
N VAL A 292 -3.61 -10.27 15.89
CA VAL A 292 -4.14 -9.11 15.17
C VAL A 292 -3.80 -7.81 15.91
N GLU A 293 -3.08 -6.91 15.22
CA GLU A 293 -2.99 -5.51 15.64
C GLU A 293 -4.29 -4.78 15.26
N ALA A 294 -4.65 -3.72 16.00
CA ALA A 294 -5.87 -2.97 15.73
C ALA A 294 -5.89 -2.46 14.27
N GLY A 295 -6.90 -2.87 13.51
CA GLY A 295 -7.07 -2.49 12.11
C GLY A 295 -6.50 -3.46 11.08
N ASP A 296 -5.87 -4.54 11.53
CA ASP A 296 -5.39 -5.60 10.66
C ASP A 296 -6.51 -6.61 10.30
N ILE A 297 -6.47 -7.19 9.10
CA ILE A 297 -7.53 -8.03 8.54
C ILE A 297 -6.95 -9.37 8.13
N HIS A 298 -6.99 -10.36 9.02
CA HIS A 298 -6.51 -11.71 8.73
C HIS A 298 -7.61 -12.78 8.79
N ASN A 299 -8.82 -12.40 9.24
CA ASN A 299 -9.97 -13.29 9.28
C ASN A 299 -11.30 -12.58 8.94
N ALA A 300 -12.37 -13.39 8.83
CA ALA A 300 -13.70 -12.91 8.44
C ALA A 300 -14.34 -11.98 9.47
N GLY A 301 -13.96 -12.08 10.74
CA GLY A 301 -14.40 -11.17 11.80
C GLY A 301 -13.85 -9.76 11.55
N ASN A 302 -12.53 -9.64 11.42
CA ASN A 302 -11.88 -8.34 11.16
C ASN A 302 -12.41 -7.69 9.87
N MET A 303 -12.63 -8.50 8.82
CA MET A 303 -13.21 -8.00 7.56
C MET A 303 -14.65 -7.49 7.75
N THR A 304 -15.45 -8.16 8.58
CA THR A 304 -16.82 -7.73 8.87
C THR A 304 -16.83 -6.39 9.61
N ASP A 305 -15.97 -6.25 10.62
CA ASP A 305 -15.83 -5.02 11.41
C ASP A 305 -15.36 -3.85 10.53
N MET A 306 -14.39 -4.10 9.65
CA MET A 306 -13.90 -3.11 8.70
C MET A 306 -14.99 -2.65 7.72
N MET A 307 -15.80 -3.58 7.20
CA MET A 307 -16.89 -3.23 6.29
C MET A 307 -18.00 -2.44 6.99
N ALA A 308 -18.25 -2.70 8.28
CA ALA A 308 -19.14 -1.88 9.09
C ALA A 308 -18.58 -0.46 9.24
N LEU A 309 -17.29 -0.33 9.54
CA LEU A 309 -16.63 0.97 9.65
C LEU A 309 -16.66 1.77 8.33
N ILE A 310 -16.53 1.10 7.17
CA ILE A 310 -16.73 1.74 5.85
C ILE A 310 -18.14 2.32 5.75
N VAL A 311 -19.17 1.58 6.15
CA VAL A 311 -20.56 2.03 6.10
C VAL A 311 -20.80 3.21 7.04
N ASP A 312 -20.26 3.17 8.25
CA ASP A 312 -20.39 4.25 9.23
C ASP A 312 -19.66 5.51 8.74
N THR A 313 -18.44 5.36 8.21
CA THR A 313 -17.66 6.46 7.63
C THR A 313 -18.38 7.11 6.46
N GLN A 314 -18.95 6.32 5.53
CA GLN A 314 -19.76 6.85 4.43
C GLN A 314 -20.96 7.65 4.93
N SER A 315 -21.60 7.17 5.99
CA SER A 315 -22.77 7.82 6.59
C SER A 315 -22.38 9.16 7.24
N ALA A 316 -21.26 9.19 7.98
CA ALA A 316 -20.71 10.40 8.57
C ALA A 316 -20.32 11.43 7.51
N LEU A 317 -19.65 11.00 6.42
CA LEU A 317 -19.30 11.86 5.30
C LEU A 317 -20.53 12.46 4.62
N PHE A 318 -21.58 11.67 4.36
CA PHE A 318 -22.83 12.19 3.78
C PHE A 318 -23.61 13.12 4.71
N ALA A 319 -23.35 13.08 6.02
CA ALA A 319 -24.00 13.96 6.99
C ALA A 319 -23.33 15.34 7.09
N LEU A 320 -22.15 15.54 6.50
CA LEU A 320 -21.45 16.82 6.48
C LEU A 320 -22.25 17.89 5.73
N GLU A 321 -22.35 19.08 6.32
CA GLU A 321 -23.01 20.22 5.68
C GLU A 321 -22.18 20.72 4.48
N PRO A 322 -22.79 20.91 3.29
CA PRO A 322 -22.09 21.46 2.14
C PRO A 322 -21.55 22.86 2.41
N SER A 323 -20.34 23.13 1.94
CA SER A 323 -19.74 24.46 2.04
C SER A 323 -20.53 25.46 1.17
N PRO A 324 -21.15 26.51 1.75
CA PRO A 324 -22.05 27.40 1.01
C PRO A 324 -21.38 28.11 -0.18
N GLU A 325 -20.06 28.33 -0.11
CA GLU A 325 -19.28 29.03 -1.13
C GLU A 325 -18.99 28.17 -2.37
N ASN A 326 -18.95 26.84 -2.20
CA ASN A 326 -18.64 25.90 -3.29
C ASN A 326 -19.86 25.65 -4.19
N GLY A 327 -21.06 25.62 -3.60
CA GLY A 327 -22.30 25.25 -4.30
C GLY A 327 -22.29 23.79 -4.79
N PRO A 328 -23.37 23.34 -5.45
CA PRO A 328 -23.46 21.97 -5.93
C PRO A 328 -22.57 21.74 -7.15
N LEU A 329 -21.99 20.53 -7.24
CA LEU A 329 -21.29 20.06 -8.41
C LEU A 329 -22.27 19.87 -9.59
N PRO A 330 -21.83 20.22 -10.82
CA PRO A 330 -22.63 19.95 -12.00
C PRO A 330 -22.70 18.45 -12.29
N THR A 331 -23.64 18.01 -13.12
CA THR A 331 -23.70 16.59 -13.54
C THR A 331 -22.61 16.22 -14.55
N THR A 332 -21.94 17.21 -15.14
CA THR A 332 -20.81 17.01 -16.04
C THR A 332 -19.81 18.15 -15.85
N MET A 333 -18.53 17.82 -15.77
CA MET A 333 -17.44 18.81 -15.77
C MET A 333 -16.26 18.36 -16.63
N GLY A 334 -15.57 19.34 -17.22
CA GLY A 334 -14.25 19.14 -17.82
C GLY A 334 -13.16 19.61 -16.87
N THR A 335 -12.09 20.20 -17.40
CA THR A 335 -11.06 20.84 -16.59
C THR A 335 -11.67 21.86 -15.64
N ARG A 336 -11.40 21.71 -14.35
CA ARG A 336 -12.01 22.52 -13.29
C ARG A 336 -11.12 22.59 -12.06
N MET A 337 -11.20 23.73 -11.38
CA MET A 337 -10.59 23.97 -10.09
C MET A 337 -11.63 23.84 -8.97
N LEU A 338 -11.26 23.21 -7.87
CA LEU A 338 -12.09 23.00 -6.68
C LEU A 338 -11.38 23.60 -5.46
N ALA A 339 -12.04 24.55 -4.80
CA ALA A 339 -11.62 25.09 -3.52
C ALA A 339 -11.89 24.08 -2.37
N PRO A 340 -11.21 24.19 -1.22
CA PRO A 340 -11.42 23.31 -0.07
C PRO A 340 -12.88 23.40 0.43
N GLY A 341 -13.33 22.34 1.08
CA GLY A 341 -14.65 22.21 1.68
C GLY A 341 -15.45 21.01 1.21
N VAL A 342 -16.71 20.99 1.62
CA VAL A 342 -17.67 19.91 1.33
C VAL A 342 -18.45 20.26 0.08
N TRP A 343 -18.30 19.44 -0.96
CA TRP A 343 -19.01 19.52 -2.23
C TRP A 343 -20.13 18.49 -2.26
N GLU A 344 -21.31 18.89 -2.74
CA GLU A 344 -22.44 17.98 -2.95
C GLU A 344 -22.77 17.79 -4.42
N GLY A 345 -23.24 16.61 -4.81
CA GLY A 345 -23.65 16.32 -6.18
C GLY A 345 -24.53 15.08 -6.30
N SER A 346 -25.07 14.89 -7.51
CA SER A 346 -25.76 13.66 -7.92
C SER A 346 -24.80 12.78 -8.73
N ALA A 347 -25.20 12.35 -9.93
CA ALA A 347 -24.30 11.67 -10.85
C ALA A 347 -23.34 12.70 -11.46
N LEU A 348 -22.04 12.40 -11.44
CA LEU A 348 -20.99 13.28 -11.96
C LEU A 348 -20.21 12.57 -13.06
N SER A 349 -20.14 13.19 -14.23
CA SER A 349 -19.28 12.76 -15.33
C SER A 349 -18.15 13.76 -15.57
N ILE A 350 -16.91 13.33 -15.38
CA ILE A 350 -15.71 14.10 -15.74
C ILE A 350 -15.34 13.74 -17.17
N THR A 351 -15.25 14.73 -18.07
CA THR A 351 -14.91 14.46 -19.47
C THR A 351 -13.48 13.94 -19.61
N ALA A 352 -13.21 13.11 -20.64
CA ALA A 352 -11.86 12.62 -20.90
C ALA A 352 -10.86 13.77 -21.14
N SER A 353 -9.59 13.51 -20.84
CA SER A 353 -8.48 14.48 -21.00
C SER A 353 -8.69 15.78 -20.22
N SER A 354 -9.39 15.71 -19.08
CA SER A 354 -9.57 16.85 -18.18
C SER A 354 -8.48 16.87 -17.11
N THR A 355 -8.21 18.05 -16.56
CA THR A 355 -7.43 18.21 -15.33
C THR A 355 -8.34 18.75 -14.24
N ILE A 356 -8.45 18.01 -13.14
CA ILE A 356 -9.13 18.48 -11.93
C ILE A 356 -8.07 18.97 -10.96
N THR A 357 -8.14 20.24 -10.61
CA THR A 357 -7.17 20.91 -9.75
C THR A 357 -7.80 21.18 -8.39
N PHE A 358 -7.21 20.65 -7.33
CA PHE A 358 -7.52 20.99 -5.96
C PHE A 358 -6.65 22.18 -5.57
N ASP A 359 -7.27 23.35 -5.41
CA ASP A 359 -6.55 24.59 -5.11
C ASP A 359 -6.66 24.87 -3.62
N ALA A 360 -5.55 24.76 -2.90
CA ALA A 360 -5.46 25.01 -1.47
C ALA A 360 -5.68 26.49 -1.11
N ASP A 361 -5.57 27.41 -2.09
CA ASP A 361 -5.56 28.87 -1.91
C ASP A 361 -4.40 29.35 -1.01
N VAL A 362 -3.39 29.95 -1.64
CA VAL A 362 -2.13 30.44 -1.02
C VAL A 362 -2.32 31.61 -0.03
N SER A 363 -3.54 31.96 0.36
CA SER A 363 -3.81 33.09 1.24
C SER A 363 -3.98 32.71 2.72
N THR A 364 -3.97 31.42 3.06
CA THR A 364 -4.04 30.91 4.44
C THR A 364 -2.95 29.88 4.74
N ASP A 365 -1.77 30.36 5.15
CA ASP A 365 -0.66 29.49 5.56
C ASP A 365 -1.03 28.67 6.82
N ASN A 366 -0.56 27.41 6.89
CA ASN A 366 -0.62 26.53 8.07
C ASN A 366 -2.04 25.97 8.34
N GLU A 367 -2.72 25.52 7.27
CA GLU A 367 -4.05 24.92 7.33
C GLU A 367 -4.11 23.47 6.81
N ASP A 368 -5.06 22.69 7.36
CA ASP A 368 -5.44 21.40 6.81
C ASP A 368 -6.48 21.62 5.70
N HIS A 369 -6.07 21.54 4.43
CA HIS A 369 -6.99 21.70 3.31
C HIS A 369 -7.72 20.39 3.03
N VAL A 370 -9.03 20.41 3.22
CA VAL A 370 -9.88 19.21 3.09
C VAL A 370 -10.90 19.41 1.97
N TRP A 371 -10.95 18.48 1.03
CA TRP A 371 -11.98 18.36 0.01
C TRP A 371 -12.79 17.09 0.25
N VAL A 372 -14.06 17.24 0.63
CA VAL A 372 -15.01 16.12 0.69
C VAL A 372 -15.99 16.23 -0.46
N ILE A 373 -15.98 15.27 -1.36
CA ILE A 373 -16.85 15.24 -2.54
C ILE A 373 -17.93 14.19 -2.31
N ASN A 374 -19.13 14.62 -1.90
CA ASN A 374 -20.29 13.78 -1.66
C ASN A 374 -21.16 13.69 -2.92
N LEU A 375 -21.21 12.51 -3.53
CA LEU A 375 -22.05 12.21 -4.68
C LEU A 375 -23.10 11.18 -4.30
N SER A 376 -24.37 11.52 -4.45
CA SER A 376 -25.48 10.60 -4.16
C SER A 376 -25.65 9.47 -5.19
N ASP A 377 -25.00 9.59 -6.35
CA ASP A 377 -25.06 8.63 -7.46
C ASP A 377 -23.64 8.41 -8.03
N ALA A 378 -23.51 7.86 -9.24
CA ALA A 378 -22.25 7.39 -9.81
C ALA A 378 -21.27 8.51 -10.17
N LEU A 379 -19.97 8.21 -10.02
CA LEU A 379 -18.86 8.99 -10.53
C LEU A 379 -18.26 8.29 -11.76
N THR A 380 -18.29 8.97 -12.90
CA THR A 380 -17.63 8.51 -14.13
C THR A 380 -16.49 9.45 -14.48
N VAL A 381 -15.27 8.96 -14.45
CA VAL A 381 -14.07 9.69 -14.85
C VAL A 381 -13.67 9.27 -16.25
N GLY A 382 -13.65 10.22 -17.19
CA GLY A 382 -13.23 9.98 -18.56
C GLY A 382 -11.75 9.57 -18.65
N ALA A 383 -11.39 8.90 -19.75
CA ALA A 383 -10.01 8.44 -19.97
C ALA A 383 -8.99 9.59 -19.94
N SER A 384 -7.76 9.28 -19.52
CA SER A 384 -6.64 10.23 -19.45
C SER A 384 -6.94 11.49 -18.62
N THR A 385 -7.78 11.36 -17.59
CA THR A 385 -8.02 12.45 -16.63
C THR A 385 -6.88 12.52 -15.63
N ASN A 386 -6.41 13.74 -15.32
CA ASN A 386 -5.39 14.01 -14.32
C ASN A 386 -5.99 14.74 -13.12
N PHE A 387 -5.45 14.46 -11.93
CA PHE A 387 -5.81 15.13 -10.69
C PHE A 387 -4.55 15.72 -10.05
N GLU A 388 -4.56 17.01 -9.74
CA GLU A 388 -3.42 17.72 -9.18
C GLU A 388 -3.82 18.61 -8.02
N ILE A 389 -2.85 18.94 -7.18
CA ILE A 389 -3.00 19.89 -6.11
C ILE A 389 -2.08 21.07 -6.39
N ILE A 390 -2.56 22.28 -6.16
CA ILE A 390 -1.77 23.50 -6.21
C ILE A 390 -1.96 24.28 -4.92
N GLY A 391 -1.03 25.20 -4.66
CA GLY A 391 -1.16 26.15 -3.56
C GLY A 391 -0.79 25.61 -2.17
N LEU A 392 -0.23 24.40 -2.07
CA LEU A 392 0.33 23.89 -0.81
C LEU A 392 1.72 24.48 -0.54
N ASP A 393 1.99 24.80 0.73
CA ASP A 393 3.33 25.02 1.26
C ASP A 393 3.86 23.81 2.07
N ASP A 394 5.06 23.94 2.66
CA ASP A 394 5.72 22.86 3.42
C ASP A 394 5.05 22.58 4.79
N THR A 395 4.11 23.42 5.22
CA THR A 395 3.36 23.31 6.49
C THR A 395 1.91 22.89 6.31
N ASP A 396 1.38 22.97 5.09
CA ASP A 396 -0.01 22.62 4.79
C ASP A 396 -0.21 21.11 4.62
N THR A 397 -1.45 20.64 4.86
CA THR A 397 -1.88 19.28 4.52
C THR A 397 -3.01 19.26 3.50
N ALA A 398 -3.12 18.15 2.75
CA ALA A 398 -4.15 17.99 1.75
C ALA A 398 -4.89 16.66 1.92
N THR A 399 -6.20 16.75 2.11
CA THR A 399 -7.10 15.60 2.26
C THR A 399 -8.16 15.63 1.16
N ILE A 400 -8.13 14.65 0.25
CA ILE A 400 -9.14 14.52 -0.81
C ILE A 400 -9.93 13.24 -0.57
N ILE A 401 -11.23 13.39 -0.33
CA ILE A 401 -12.16 12.29 -0.06
C ILE A 401 -13.28 12.30 -1.11
N TRP A 402 -13.46 11.17 -1.78
CA TRP A 402 -14.56 10.92 -2.71
C TRP A 402 -15.55 9.97 -2.07
N ASN A 403 -16.75 10.44 -1.73
CA ASN A 403 -17.81 9.62 -1.18
C ASN A 403 -18.93 9.43 -2.20
N VAL A 404 -19.02 8.23 -2.78
CA VAL A 404 -19.83 7.94 -3.97
C VAL A 404 -20.95 6.94 -3.63
N GLY A 405 -22.19 7.37 -3.82
CA GLY A 405 -23.41 6.64 -3.47
C GLY A 405 -23.79 5.49 -4.40
N ALA A 406 -23.14 5.40 -5.58
CA ALA A 406 -23.31 4.29 -6.52
C ALA A 406 -21.95 3.76 -6.99
N ALA A 407 -21.70 3.68 -8.30
CA ALA A 407 -20.46 3.13 -8.85
C ALA A 407 -19.40 4.22 -9.14
N LEU A 408 -18.12 3.83 -9.08
CA LEU A 408 -17.00 4.61 -9.58
C LEU A 408 -16.44 3.93 -10.84
N THR A 409 -16.44 4.64 -11.97
CA THR A 409 -15.83 4.17 -13.22
C THR A 409 -14.70 5.11 -13.61
N MET A 410 -13.52 4.55 -13.91
CA MET A 410 -12.37 5.33 -14.38
C MET A 410 -11.92 4.84 -15.75
N GLY A 411 -11.94 5.75 -16.72
CA GLY A 411 -11.46 5.48 -18.07
C GLY A 411 -9.95 5.28 -18.12
N ALA A 412 -9.49 4.54 -19.12
CA ALA A 412 -8.08 4.15 -19.28
C ALA A 412 -7.09 5.32 -19.17
N GLY A 413 -5.94 5.06 -18.54
CA GLY A 413 -4.87 6.03 -18.39
C GLY A 413 -5.21 7.20 -17.44
N THR A 414 -6.26 7.07 -16.65
CA THR A 414 -6.55 8.01 -15.56
C THR A 414 -5.55 7.79 -14.42
N SER A 415 -5.04 8.88 -13.86
CA SER A 415 -4.22 8.90 -12.63
C SER A 415 -5.05 9.51 -11.51
N PHE A 416 -5.86 8.70 -10.85
CA PHE A 416 -6.81 9.14 -9.84
C PHE A 416 -6.11 9.55 -8.53
N ARG A 417 -6.68 10.53 -7.83
CA ARG A 417 -6.14 11.05 -6.58
C ARG A 417 -7.22 11.23 -5.52
N GLY A 418 -6.90 10.85 -4.30
CA GLY A 418 -7.76 10.90 -3.13
C GLY A 418 -8.25 9.52 -2.69
N THR A 419 -8.81 9.48 -1.50
CA THR A 419 -9.41 8.28 -0.91
C THR A 419 -10.87 8.18 -1.30
N ALA A 420 -11.27 7.07 -1.92
CA ALA A 420 -12.62 6.86 -2.40
C ALA A 420 -13.38 5.85 -1.53
N PHE A 421 -14.55 6.25 -1.04
CA PHE A 421 -15.55 5.37 -0.43
C PHE A 421 -16.73 5.20 -1.40
N VAL A 422 -17.00 3.97 -1.83
CA VAL A 422 -17.95 3.68 -2.91
C VAL A 422 -18.96 2.63 -2.49
N VAL A 423 -20.25 2.93 -2.62
CA VAL A 423 -21.33 1.98 -2.28
C VAL A 423 -21.40 0.82 -3.27
N GLY A 424 -21.14 1.09 -4.55
CA GLY A 424 -21.18 0.12 -5.63
C GLY A 424 -19.79 -0.40 -6.03
N PRO A 425 -19.67 -0.90 -7.27
CA PRO A 425 -18.40 -1.37 -7.81
C PRO A 425 -17.47 -0.21 -8.21
N ILE A 426 -16.17 -0.48 -8.14
CA ILE A 426 -15.11 0.33 -8.75
C ILE A 426 -14.59 -0.39 -9.99
N THR A 427 -14.69 0.26 -11.16
CA THR A 427 -14.30 -0.32 -12.45
C THR A 427 -13.26 0.57 -13.14
N ALA A 428 -12.01 0.13 -13.11
CA ALA A 428 -10.84 0.94 -13.42
C ALA A 428 -9.61 0.11 -13.83
N ALA A 429 -9.80 -1.06 -14.44
CA ALA A 429 -8.75 -2.05 -14.73
C ALA A 429 -7.53 -1.52 -15.53
N THR A 430 -7.64 -0.35 -16.16
CA THR A 430 -6.58 0.28 -16.98
C THR A 430 -6.21 1.67 -16.48
N SER A 431 -6.54 1.95 -15.22
CA SER A 431 -6.28 3.22 -14.55
C SER A 431 -5.44 2.98 -13.31
N SER A 432 -4.75 4.01 -12.84
CA SER A 432 -4.02 3.97 -11.59
C SER A 432 -4.61 4.95 -10.58
N VAL A 433 -4.43 4.64 -9.30
CA VAL A 433 -4.53 5.62 -8.22
C VAL A 433 -3.11 6.05 -7.89
N SER A 434 -2.75 7.29 -8.18
CA SER A 434 -1.42 7.80 -7.88
C SER A 434 -1.23 8.03 -6.38
N CYS A 435 -2.26 8.57 -5.74
CA CYS A 435 -2.27 8.82 -4.31
C CYS A 435 -3.67 8.64 -3.73
N GLY A 436 -3.78 7.84 -2.68
CA GLY A 436 -5.04 7.54 -1.99
C GLY A 436 -5.42 6.07 -2.04
N ASN A 437 -6.62 5.78 -1.55
CA ASN A 437 -7.08 4.43 -1.22
C ASN A 437 -8.47 4.17 -1.82
N LEU A 438 -8.83 2.90 -2.02
CA LEU A 438 -10.11 2.50 -2.60
C LEU A 438 -10.90 1.60 -1.66
N TYR A 439 -12.00 2.09 -1.12
CA TYR A 439 -12.89 1.33 -0.23
C TYR A 439 -14.25 1.20 -0.90
N ALA A 440 -14.65 -0.04 -1.21
CA ALA A 440 -15.89 -0.33 -1.93
C ALA A 440 -16.72 -1.39 -1.19
N ARG A 441 -18.03 -1.23 -1.21
CA ARG A 441 -18.96 -2.28 -0.78
C ARG A 441 -19.28 -3.28 -1.90
N GLY A 442 -18.99 -2.93 -3.15
CA GLY A 442 -18.95 -3.84 -4.29
C GLY A 442 -17.54 -4.28 -4.64
N LEU A 443 -17.38 -4.83 -5.85
CA LEU A 443 -16.09 -5.27 -6.39
C LEU A 443 -15.15 -4.09 -6.67
N ILE A 444 -13.85 -4.37 -6.70
CA ILE A 444 -12.83 -3.44 -7.20
C ILE A 444 -12.05 -4.09 -8.34
N SER A 445 -11.98 -3.41 -9.47
CA SER A 445 -11.09 -3.75 -10.58
C SER A 445 -10.22 -2.54 -10.90
N ILE A 446 -8.91 -2.65 -10.71
CA ILE A 446 -7.98 -1.52 -10.84
C ILE A 446 -6.67 -1.95 -11.51
N GLY A 447 -6.00 -1.01 -12.18
CA GLY A 447 -4.66 -1.21 -12.69
C GLY A 447 -3.66 -1.26 -11.53
N SER A 448 -3.35 -0.11 -10.93
CA SER A 448 -2.34 0.00 -9.86
C SER A 448 -2.73 1.03 -8.80
N ILE A 449 -2.13 0.95 -7.61
CA ILE A 449 -2.39 1.88 -6.49
C ILE A 449 -1.05 2.32 -5.87
N GLY A 450 -0.87 3.62 -5.69
CA GLY A 450 0.38 4.22 -5.20
C GLY A 450 1.41 4.49 -6.30
N VAL A 451 0.99 4.50 -7.57
CA VAL A 451 1.86 4.80 -8.72
C VAL A 451 1.20 5.74 -9.71
N ASP A 452 2.00 6.54 -10.39
CA ASP A 452 1.53 7.41 -11.47
C ASP A 452 1.06 6.60 -12.70
N SER A 453 0.52 7.30 -13.71
CA SER A 453 0.07 6.66 -14.95
C SER A 453 1.19 5.97 -15.77
N ALA A 454 2.46 6.24 -15.45
CA ALA A 454 3.63 5.59 -16.04
C ALA A 454 4.13 4.39 -15.20
N GLY A 455 3.52 4.13 -14.04
CA GLY A 455 3.89 3.04 -13.13
C GLY A 455 5.02 3.39 -12.16
N ASN A 456 5.40 4.66 -12.02
CA ASN A 456 6.40 5.08 -11.03
C ASN A 456 5.74 5.24 -9.67
N ALA A 457 6.40 4.78 -8.61
CA ALA A 457 5.96 5.02 -7.24
C ALA A 457 5.82 6.53 -6.97
N VAL A 458 4.70 6.92 -6.36
CA VAL A 458 4.41 8.29 -6.00
C VAL A 458 4.45 8.41 -4.48
N THR A 459 5.16 9.43 -3.98
CA THR A 459 5.06 9.83 -2.58
C THR A 459 3.91 10.81 -2.44
N CYS A 460 2.94 10.47 -1.61
CA CYS A 460 1.79 11.33 -1.36
C CYS A 460 2.10 12.33 -0.27
N GLU A 461 1.71 13.58 -0.50
CA GLU A 461 1.78 14.67 0.45
C GLU A 461 0.85 14.34 1.61
N ASN A 462 1.40 14.35 2.83
CA ASN A 462 0.65 14.19 4.07
C ASN A 462 -0.37 13.02 4.05
N TYR A 463 0.07 11.84 3.61
CA TYR A 463 -0.76 10.62 3.51
C TYR A 463 -1.57 10.32 4.78
N ASP A 464 -1.08 10.74 5.95
CA ASP A 464 -1.74 10.53 7.23
C ASP A 464 -2.93 11.47 7.48
N ALA A 465 -2.96 12.64 6.83
CA ALA A 465 -3.96 13.69 7.08
C ALA A 465 -5.39 13.22 6.83
N VAL A 466 -5.61 12.41 5.79
CA VAL A 466 -6.94 11.84 5.50
C VAL A 466 -7.44 10.97 6.66
N PHE A 467 -6.55 10.18 7.27
CA PHE A 467 -6.92 9.27 8.34
C PHE A 467 -7.13 10.01 9.67
N THR A 468 -6.39 11.08 9.90
CA THR A 468 -6.64 12.01 11.01
C THR A 468 -8.01 12.67 10.88
N TYR A 469 -8.34 13.17 9.68
CA TYR A 469 -9.65 13.76 9.41
C TYR A 469 -10.79 12.76 9.61
N LEU A 470 -10.66 11.55 9.06
CA LEU A 470 -11.65 10.49 9.22
C LEU A 470 -11.82 10.06 10.69
N GLY A 471 -10.73 10.01 11.46
CA GLY A 471 -10.78 9.72 12.89
C GLY A 471 -11.55 10.76 13.71
N ALA A 472 -11.59 12.02 13.25
CA ALA A 472 -12.36 13.08 13.91
C ALA A 472 -13.86 13.09 13.56
N LEU A 473 -14.29 12.31 12.56
CA LEU A 473 -15.71 12.19 12.17
C LEU A 473 -16.47 11.15 12.99
N ASN A 474 -15.76 10.19 13.59
CA ASN A 474 -16.29 9.11 14.42
C ASN A 474 -16.19 9.47 15.90
#